data_AF-A0A2E2E4H3-F1
#
_entry.id   AF-A0A2E2E4H3-F1
#
_cell.length_a   1.000
_cell.length_b   1.000
_cell.length_c   1.000
_cell.angle_alpha   90.00
_cell.angle_beta   90.00
_cell.angle_gamma   90.00
#
_symmetry.space_group_name_H-M   'P 1'
#
loop_
_entity.id
_entity.type
_entity.pdbx_description
1 polymer ?
#
loop_
_entity_poly.entity_id
_entity_poly.type
_entity_poly.pdbx_seq_one_letter_code
_entity_poly.pdbx_strand_id
1 'polypeptide(L)' 'MAKFRTHFELDIKDIDFIEVSLTRRVGDLTRRVMTASQSDSEEGTSAADLMQEIQQIRGLLGKIHEQKIWFDPKVYQPRG' A
#
# COMPACT_ATOMS: atom_id res chain seq x y z
N MET A 1 5.07 30.06 0.31
CA MET A 1 5.26 28.58 0.37
C MET A 1 4.02 27.91 -0.17
N ALA A 2 4.16 26.89 -1.01
CA ALA A 2 3.00 26.16 -1.54
C ALA A 2 2.30 25.40 -0.40
N LYS A 3 0.97 25.56 -0.27
CA LYS A 3 0.17 24.84 0.72
C LYS A 3 -0.15 23.46 0.18
N PHE A 4 0.33 22.42 0.85
CA PHE A 4 0.04 21.03 0.47
C PHE A 4 -1.45 20.71 0.65
N ARG A 5 -2.01 19.90 -0.25
CA ARG A 5 -3.35 19.33 -0.07
C ARG A 5 -3.26 18.23 0.97
N THR A 6 -4.09 18.34 2.00
CA THR A 6 -4.24 17.33 3.06
C THR A 6 -5.53 16.51 2.91
N HIS A 7 -6.38 16.91 1.97
CA HIS A 7 -7.62 16.22 1.60
C HIS A 7 -7.46 15.71 0.17
N PHE A 8 -7.75 14.43 -0.02
CA PHE A 8 -7.68 13.75 -1.31
C PHE A 8 -9.08 13.27 -1.66
N GLU A 9 -9.50 13.53 -2.89
CA GLU A 9 -10.73 12.99 -3.46
C GLU A 9 -10.36 11.67 -4.13
N LEU A 10 -10.73 10.56 -3.50
CA LEU A 10 -10.56 9.21 -4.03
C LEU A 10 -11.91 8.51 -3.91
N ASP A 11 -12.36 7.88 -5.00
CA ASP A 11 -13.56 7.06 -4.96
C ASP A 11 -13.24 5.60 -4.58
N ILE A 12 -14.26 4.76 -4.42
CA ILE A 12 -14.05 3.33 -4.10
C ILE A 12 -13.19 2.65 -5.17
N LYS A 13 -13.34 2.99 -6.46
CA LYS A 13 -12.62 2.32 -7.53
C LYS A 13 -11.14 2.68 -7.51
N ASP A 14 -10.81 3.94 -7.19
CA ASP A 14 -9.43 4.39 -6.98
C ASP A 14 -8.79 3.63 -5.82
N ILE A 15 -9.53 3.52 -4.70
CA ILE A 15 -9.10 2.79 -3.51
C ILE A 15 -8.86 1.30 -3.85
N ASP A 16 -9.77 0.67 -4.59
CA ASP A 16 -9.66 -0.73 -5.03
C ASP A 16 -8.44 -0.93 -5.93
N PHE A 17 -8.18 0.01 -6.84
CA PHE A 17 -7.02 -0.04 -7.71
C PHE A 17 -5.70 0.06 -6.91
N ILE A 18 -5.66 0.93 -5.90
CA ILE A 18 -4.54 1.05 -4.98
C ILE A 18 -4.36 -0.27 -4.20
N GLU A 19 -5.44 -0.85 -3.67
CA GLU A 19 -5.43 -2.10 -2.91
C GLU A 19 -4.86 -3.27 -3.72
N VAL A 20 -5.31 -3.43 -4.97
CA VAL A 20 -4.81 -4.46 -5.90
C VAL A 20 -3.33 -4.25 -6.20
N SER A 21 -2.92 -3.00 -6.43
CA SER A 21 -1.52 -2.67 -6.75
C SER A 21 -0.58 -2.95 -5.58
N LEU A 22 -0.98 -2.56 -4.36
CA LEU A 22 -0.25 -2.83 -3.13
C LEU A 22 -0.16 -4.33 -2.84
N THR A 23 -1.25 -5.08 -3.05
CA THR A 23 -1.27 -6.54 -2.88
C THR A 23 -0.30 -7.24 -3.84
N ARG A 24 -0.25 -6.80 -5.10
CA ARG A 24 0.72 -7.31 -6.09
C ARG A 24 2.16 -7.03 -5.66
N ARG A 25 2.44 -5.81 -5.19
CA ARG A 25 3.76 -5.42 -4.68
C ARG A 25 4.20 -6.28 -3.50
N VAL A 26 3.31 -6.58 -2.54
CA VAL A 26 3.61 -7.51 -1.44
C VAL A 26 3.99 -8.89 -1.97
N GLY A 27 3.28 -9.40 -2.98
CA GLY A 27 3.62 -10.67 -3.62
C GLY A 27 5.02 -10.65 -4.27
N ASP A 28 5.36 -9.58 -4.97
CA ASP A 28 6.69 -9.39 -5.57
C ASP A 28 7.80 -9.32 -4.52
N LEU A 29 7.62 -8.51 -3.47
CA LEU A 29 8.59 -8.37 -2.39
C LEU A 29 8.78 -9.68 -1.63
N THR A 30 7.71 -10.43 -1.39
CA THR A 30 7.79 -11.72 -0.71
C THR A 30 8.63 -12.71 -1.53
N ARG A 31 8.47 -12.74 -2.86
CA ARG A 31 9.33 -13.55 -3.74
C ARG A 31 10.79 -13.13 -3.64
N ARG A 32 11.06 -11.82 -3.65
CA ARG A 32 12.42 -11.27 -3.54
C ARG A 32 13.09 -11.60 -2.21
N VAL A 33 12.35 -11.56 -1.10
CA VAL A 33 12.85 -12.00 0.21
C VAL A 33 13.26 -13.48 0.15
N MET A 34 12.44 -14.34 -0.45
CA MET A 34 12.76 -15.77 -0.55
C MET A 34 14.00 -16.03 -1.42
N THR A 35 14.18 -15.28 -2.51
CA THR A 35 15.38 -15.42 -3.36
C THR A 35 16.63 -14.82 -2.72
N ALA A 36 16.49 -13.71 -1.98
CA ALA A 36 17.60 -13.09 -1.25
C ALA A 36 18.05 -13.94 -0.05
N SER A 37 17.14 -14.65 0.61
CA SER A 37 17.51 -15.62 1.66
C SER A 37 18.19 -16.90 1.12
N GLN A 38 18.06 -17.19 -0.17
CA GLN A 38 18.63 -18.37 -0.83
C GLN A 38 19.97 -18.09 -1.52
N SER A 39 20.32 -16.82 -1.72
CA SER A 39 21.57 -16.40 -2.35
C SER A 39 22.28 -15.45 -1.39
N ASP A 40 23.50 -15.79 -0.96
CA ASP A 40 24.41 -14.89 -0.22
C ASP A 40 24.88 -13.71 -1.12
N SER A 41 23.98 -13.16 -1.93
CA SER A 41 24.32 -12.26 -3.01
C SER A 41 24.23 -10.81 -2.54
N GLU A 42 25.38 -10.16 -2.70
CA GLU A 42 25.80 -8.80 -2.40
C GLU A 42 25.00 -7.68 -3.11
N GLU A 43 23.72 -7.89 -3.44
CA GLU A 43 22.87 -6.81 -3.96
C GLU A 43 22.32 -6.02 -2.76
N GLY A 44 22.73 -4.76 -2.64
CA GLY A 44 22.62 -3.91 -1.44
C GLY A 44 21.22 -3.54 -0.94
N THR A 45 20.21 -4.38 -1.12
CA THR A 45 18.92 -4.30 -0.42
C THR A 45 18.79 -5.51 0.50
N SER A 46 18.85 -5.30 1.81
CA SER A 46 18.78 -6.39 2.77
C SER A 46 17.40 -7.05 2.76
N ALA A 47 17.32 -8.36 3.02
CA ALA A 47 16.05 -9.03 3.29
C ALA A 47 15.25 -8.32 4.40
N ALA A 48 15.95 -7.70 5.35
CA ALA A 48 15.33 -6.88 6.40
C ALA A 48 14.59 -5.64 5.83
N ASP A 49 15.17 -4.96 4.85
CA ASP A 49 14.57 -3.77 4.21
C ASP A 49 13.31 -4.16 3.42
N LEU A 50 13.39 -5.28 2.69
CA LEU A 50 12.24 -5.84 1.96
C LEU A 50 11.09 -6.23 2.91
N MET A 51 11.42 -6.85 4.05
CA MET A 51 10.42 -7.18 5.09
C MET A 51 9.81 -5.93 5.72
N GLN A 52 10.60 -4.88 5.92
CA GLN A 52 10.10 -3.59 6.42
C GLN A 52 9.11 -2.96 5.43
N GLU A 53 9.42 -2.96 4.13
CA GLU A 53 8.51 -2.46 3.09
C GLU A 53 7.20 -3.26 3.06
N ILE A 54 7.27 -4.60 3.15
CA ILE A 54 6.07 -5.46 3.25
C ILE A 54 5.20 -5.05 4.46
N GLN A 55 5.82 -4.81 5.61
CA GLN A 55 5.09 -4.44 6.83
C GLN A 55 4.41 -3.07 6.69
N GLN A 56 5.08 -2.10 6.05
CA GLN A 56 4.49 -0.80 5.75
C GLN A 56 3.29 -0.91 4.81
N ILE A 57 3.41 -1.71 3.74
CA ILE A 57 2.30 -1.92 2.80
C ILE A 57 1.11 -2.61 3.48
N ARG A 58 1.36 -3.64 4.31
CA ARG A 58 0.29 -4.30 5.09
C ARG A 58 -0.42 -3.33 6.03
N GLY A 59 0.32 -2.44 6.68
CA GLY A 59 -0.26 -1.39 7.53
C GLY A 59 -1.13 -0.41 6.73
N LEU A 60 -0.72 -0.05 5.51
CA LEU A 60 -1.52 0.81 4.62
C LEU A 60 -2.77 0.11 4.11
N LEU A 61 -2.66 -1.16 3.71
CA LEU A 61 -3.80 -1.98 3.28
C LEU A 61 -4.85 -2.09 4.40
N GLY A 62 -4.44 -2.25 5.66
CA GLY A 62 -5.36 -2.25 6.80
C GLY A 62 -6.14 -0.93 6.93
N LYS A 63 -5.46 0.21 6.82
CA LYS A 63 -6.10 1.54 6.86
C LYS A 63 -7.07 1.76 5.69
N ILE A 64 -6.68 1.33 4.49
CA ILE A 64 -7.53 1.39 3.30
C ILE A 64 -8.79 0.53 3.49
N HIS A 65 -8.61 -0.69 4.00
CA HIS A 65 -9.71 -1.61 4.25
C HIS A 65 -10.73 -1.03 5.25
N GLU A 66 -10.25 -0.43 6.35
CA GLU A 66 -11.09 0.28 7.30
C GLU A 66 -11.87 1.41 6.61
N GLN A 67 -11.20 2.28 5.85
CA GLN A 67 -11.86 3.39 5.14
C GLN A 67 -12.94 2.92 4.17
N LYS A 68 -12.73 1.79 3.48
CA LYS A 68 -13.69 1.19 2.56
C LYS A 68 -14.91 0.59 3.29
N ILE A 69 -14.71 -0.08 4.44
CA ILE A 69 -15.82 -0.61 5.25
C ILE A 69 -16.75 0.52 5.71
N TRP A 70 -16.18 1.65 6.11
CA TRP A 70 -16.95 2.80 6.61
C TRP A 70 -17.48 3.73 5.51
N PHE A 71 -17.22 3.42 4.23
CA PHE A 71 -17.70 4.22 3.12
C PHE A 71 -19.16 3.85 2.79
N ASP A 72 -20.09 4.76 3.10
CA ASP A 72 -21.48 4.68 2.61
C ASP A 72 -21.65 5.55 1.36
N PRO A 73 -21.79 4.95 0.15
CA PRO A 73 -21.97 5.70 -1.10
C PRO A 73 -23.22 6.58 -1.11
N LYS A 74 -24.25 6.29 -0.28
CA LYS A 74 -25.48 7.10 -0.23
C LYS A 74 -25.31 8.39 0.55
N VAL A 75 -24.33 8.43 1.46
CA VAL A 75 -24.05 9.56 2.35
C VAL A 75 -22.88 10.39 1.83
N TYR A 76 -21.99 9.80 1.02
CA TYR A 76 -20.85 10.51 0.45
C TYR A 76 -21.29 11.59 -0.55
N GLN A 77 -21.20 12.85 -0.13
CA GLN A 77 -21.23 14.01 -1.00
C GLN A 77 -19.83 14.61 -1.06
N PRO A 78 -19.16 14.63 -2.23
CA PRO A 78 -17.87 15.28 -2.35
C PRO A 78 -18.05 16.77 -2.05
N ARG A 79 -17.43 17.24 -0.96
CA ARG A 79 -17.33 18.67 -0.68
C ARG A 79 -16.13 19.19 -1.45
N GLY A 80 -16.42 19.83 -2.58
CA GLY A 80 -15.43 20.60 -3.35
C GLY A 80 -14.87 21.78 -2.57
#